data_AF-A0A3M1ALY4-F1
#
_entry.id   AF-A0A3M1ALY4-F1
#
_cell.length_a   1.000
_cell.length_b   1.000
_cell.length_c   1.000
_cell.angle_alpha   90.00
_cell.angle_beta   90.00
_cell.angle_gamma   90.00
#
_symmetry.space_group_name_H-M   'P 1'
#
loop_
_entity.id
_entity.type
_entity.pdbx_description
1 polymer ?
#
loop_
_entity_poly.entity_id
_entity_poly.type
_entity_poly.pdbx_seq_one_letter_code
_entity_poly.pdbx_strand_id
1 'polypeptide(L)'
;MRRAAILISGCFLGWIFLAPAACLPVPGVTILAPEDGTITPSSLVGFEAVFQNVTTDPPEVLLTLNGTEITGEGTFEVGSATVRIADFERSPAGVRFTAFHLPIGEELQFEVTVTEGRSASDAVSFLASAERGLYLGSGKDGDVTIDEAGVVVNAYTHLVGNANAGANAIVVEDASGFEDGDEILILQSAAPETEIGFFAFHQGIEVSANTITLERPLDHTFLSDRIGGNDPRITQVIKVPNYHTLTVTQFGSVTGKAWDGQSGGVVAFRVQETLTIERNGLITASAIGYRGGAAVPEQGKGRQGESFAHPGGLQAIDPNDGGGGGGEAGREC
;
A
#
# COMPACT_ATOMS: atom_id res chain seq x y z
N MET A 1 -26.57 -9.38 -9.33
CA MET A 1 -26.08 -8.89 -8.03
C MET A 1 -25.08 -9.88 -7.44
N ARG A 2 -23.78 -9.66 -7.67
CA ARG A 2 -22.68 -10.31 -6.92
C ARG A 2 -21.64 -9.24 -6.59
N ARG A 3 -20.89 -9.48 -5.51
CA ARG A 3 -20.29 -8.43 -4.68
C ARG A 3 -18.89 -8.05 -5.19
N ALA A 4 -18.50 -6.79 -4.96
CA ALA A 4 -17.11 -6.38 -5.08
C ALA A 4 -16.23 -7.21 -4.13
N ALA A 5 -15.04 -7.59 -4.59
CA ALA A 5 -14.03 -8.19 -3.73
C ALA A 5 -13.34 -7.07 -2.95
N ILE A 6 -13.53 -7.06 -1.63
CA ILE A 6 -12.61 -6.39 -0.70
C ILE A 6 -11.68 -7.50 -0.21
N LEU A 7 -10.38 -7.37 -0.48
CA LEU A 7 -9.39 -8.32 0.00
C LEU A 7 -9.09 -8.01 1.46
N ILE A 8 -9.84 -8.65 2.38
CA ILE A 8 -9.50 -8.68 3.80
C ILE A 8 -8.76 -10.00 4.05
N SER A 9 -7.44 -9.93 4.19
CA SER A 9 -6.63 -11.04 4.69
C SER A 9 -6.42 -10.84 6.19
N GLY A 10 -6.94 -11.75 7.01
CA GLY A 10 -6.70 -11.77 8.45
C GLY A 10 -5.98 -13.06 8.86
N CYS A 11 -5.18 -13.01 9.93
CA CYS A 11 -4.55 -14.19 10.49
C CYS A 11 -4.48 -14.19 12.03
N PHE A 12 -4.90 -15.33 12.57
CA PHE A 12 -4.59 -15.95 13.88
C PHE A 12 -4.62 -15.12 15.17
N LEU A 13 -5.63 -15.46 16.00
CA LEU A 13 -5.52 -15.39 17.45
C LEU A 13 -4.63 -16.53 18.00
N GLY A 14 -3.72 -16.19 18.91
CA GLY A 14 -3.10 -17.15 19.83
C GLY A 14 -3.58 -16.90 21.26
N TRP A 15 -4.17 -17.91 21.90
CA TRP A 15 -4.55 -17.89 23.33
C TRP A 15 -3.93 -19.09 24.04
N ILE A 16 -3.27 -18.88 25.18
CA ILE A 16 -2.83 -19.97 26.07
C ILE A 16 -3.09 -19.60 27.55
N PHE A 17 -3.86 -20.47 28.21
CA PHE A 17 -3.96 -20.71 29.66
C PHE A 17 -3.93 -22.27 29.81
N LEU A 18 -3.53 -22.95 30.89
CA LEU A 18 -3.38 -22.59 32.32
C LEU A 18 -2.58 -23.69 33.09
N ALA A 19 -1.83 -23.29 34.15
CA ALA A 19 -1.43 -24.07 35.35
C ALA A 19 -0.51 -25.33 35.22
N PRO A 20 0.01 -25.92 36.32
CA PRO A 20 0.23 -25.45 37.72
C PRO A 20 1.71 -25.63 38.20
N ALA A 21 2.22 -25.20 39.38
CA ALA A 21 1.83 -24.23 40.42
C ALA A 21 3.02 -24.02 41.43
N ALA A 22 2.90 -23.00 42.30
CA ALA A 22 3.58 -22.80 43.59
C ALA A 22 5.12 -22.56 43.66
N CYS A 23 5.57 -21.32 43.37
CA CYS A 23 6.19 -20.45 44.39
C CYS A 23 6.27 -18.99 43.89
N LEU A 24 5.54 -18.08 44.55
CA LEU A 24 5.41 -16.65 44.22
C LEU A 24 4.88 -16.34 42.80
N PRO A 25 4.23 -15.19 42.57
CA PRO A 25 3.89 -14.77 41.21
C PRO A 25 5.19 -14.37 40.49
N VAL A 26 5.53 -15.08 39.42
CA VAL A 26 6.53 -14.60 38.45
C VAL A 26 6.06 -13.23 37.94
N PRO A 27 6.93 -12.21 37.87
CA PRO A 27 6.55 -10.91 37.30
C PRO A 27 6.12 -11.11 35.84
N GLY A 28 4.85 -10.87 35.56
CA GLY A 28 4.27 -11.05 34.23
C GLY A 28 4.33 -9.73 33.48
N VAL A 29 5.13 -9.65 32.42
CA VAL A 29 5.10 -8.49 31.52
C VAL A 29 3.84 -8.60 30.66
N THR A 30 2.87 -7.70 30.87
CA THR A 30 1.75 -7.51 29.96
C THR A 30 2.06 -6.31 29.09
N ILE A 31 2.32 -6.55 27.81
CA ILE A 31 2.50 -5.48 26.83
C ILE A 31 1.11 -5.12 26.29
N LEU A 32 0.73 -3.85 26.44
CA LEU A 32 -0.41 -3.28 25.75
C LEU A 32 0.13 -2.64 24.46
N ALA A 33 0.09 -3.42 23.38
CA ALA A 33 0.17 -2.84 22.04
C ALA A 33 -1.09 -2.00 21.79
N PRO A 34 -1.04 -0.95 20.92
CA PRO A 34 -2.22 -0.21 20.55
C PRO A 34 -3.30 -1.12 19.95
N GLU A 35 -4.57 -0.80 20.22
CA GLU A 35 -5.74 -1.55 19.75
C GLU A 35 -5.69 -1.76 18.23
N ASP A 36 -5.70 -3.03 17.78
CA ASP A 36 -5.59 -3.52 16.38
C ASP A 36 -5.44 -2.42 15.30
N GLY A 37 -4.23 -1.85 15.25
CA GLY A 37 -3.88 -0.74 14.36
C GLY A 37 -2.53 -0.97 13.69
N THR A 38 -2.49 -0.88 12.36
CA THR A 38 -1.29 -1.16 11.55
C THR A 38 -0.16 -0.17 11.86
N ILE A 39 0.98 -0.68 12.30
CA ILE A 39 2.21 0.09 12.52
C ILE A 39 2.82 0.47 11.16
N THR A 40 3.30 1.70 10.98
CA THR A 40 3.82 2.22 9.69
C THR A 40 5.16 2.96 9.83
N PRO A 41 5.90 3.22 8.73
CA PRO A 41 7.27 3.77 8.80
C PRO A 41 7.38 5.18 9.39
N SER A 42 6.26 5.88 9.55
CA SER A 42 6.15 7.17 10.25
C SER A 42 5.15 7.13 11.41
N SER A 43 4.56 5.97 11.74
CA SER A 43 3.59 5.91 12.84
C SER A 43 4.28 6.15 14.17
N LEU A 44 3.64 7.02 14.95
CA LEU A 44 3.76 7.09 16.39
C LEU A 44 3.47 5.69 16.97
N VAL A 45 4.51 4.95 17.37
CA VAL A 45 4.34 3.62 17.98
C VAL A 45 4.36 3.76 19.49
N GLY A 46 3.18 3.78 20.10
CA GLY A 46 3.04 3.72 21.55
C GLY A 46 3.36 2.32 22.06
N PHE A 47 4.37 2.20 22.90
CA PHE A 47 4.74 0.98 23.60
C PHE A 47 4.46 1.15 25.10
N GLU A 48 3.68 0.24 25.66
CA GLU A 48 3.44 0.19 27.10
C GLU A 48 3.75 -1.23 27.62
N ALA A 49 4.83 -1.35 28.41
CA ALA A 49 5.22 -2.58 29.07
C ALA A 49 4.84 -2.49 30.56
N VAL A 50 3.79 -3.19 30.97
CA VAL A 50 3.29 -3.22 32.35
C VAL A 50 3.83 -4.45 33.07
N PHE A 51 4.54 -4.26 34.17
CA PHE A 51 5.00 -5.34 35.05
C PHE A 51 3.92 -5.69 36.07
N GLN A 52 3.28 -6.83 35.89
CA GLN A 52 2.34 -7.36 36.88
C GLN A 52 3.09 -8.11 37.99
N ASN A 53 2.67 -7.90 39.24
CA ASN A 53 3.20 -8.55 40.45
C ASN A 53 4.59 -8.11 40.96
N VAL A 54 5.09 -6.92 40.57
CA VAL A 54 6.23 -6.28 41.26
C VAL A 54 5.78 -5.83 42.65
N THR A 55 6.51 -6.20 43.72
CA THR A 55 6.01 -6.08 45.11
C THR A 55 6.73 -5.06 46.01
N THR A 56 7.76 -4.36 45.53
CA THR A 56 8.53 -3.35 46.31
C THR A 56 9.01 -2.15 45.48
N ASP A 57 9.57 -1.14 46.18
CA ASP A 57 10.17 0.13 45.71
C ASP A 57 10.93 0.05 44.36
N PRO A 58 10.96 1.15 43.58
CA PRO A 58 11.12 1.10 42.12
C PRO A 58 12.40 0.37 41.69
N PRO A 59 12.29 -0.74 40.95
CA PRO A 59 13.47 -1.35 40.34
C PRO A 59 14.06 -0.42 39.27
N GLU A 60 15.37 -0.46 39.09
CA GLU A 60 16.00 0.22 37.95
C GLU A 60 15.63 -0.55 36.67
N VAL A 61 14.73 0.04 35.88
CA VAL A 61 14.34 -0.49 34.57
C VAL A 61 15.25 0.08 33.50
N LEU A 62 16.03 -0.81 32.89
CA LEU A 62 16.84 -0.55 31.72
C LEU A 62 16.04 -0.93 30.47
N LEU A 63 15.79 0.03 29.58
CA LEU A 63 15.26 -0.21 28.24
C LEU A 63 16.41 -0.15 27.25
N THR A 64 16.56 -1.16 26.39
CA THR A 64 17.40 -1.08 25.19
C THR A 64 16.62 -1.37 23.92
N LEU A 65 17.11 -0.84 22.80
CA LEU A 65 16.62 -1.09 21.45
C LEU A 65 17.80 -1.46 20.56
N ASN A 66 17.84 -2.71 20.06
CA ASN A 66 18.99 -3.35 19.43
C ASN A 66 20.30 -3.18 20.25
N GLY A 67 20.19 -3.23 21.58
CA GLY A 67 21.31 -3.03 22.51
C GLY A 67 21.69 -1.56 22.77
N THR A 68 21.06 -0.58 22.10
CA THR A 68 21.20 0.85 22.40
C THR A 68 20.36 1.21 23.62
N GLU A 69 20.97 1.73 24.69
CA GLU A 69 20.25 2.15 25.90
C GLU A 69 19.36 3.38 25.66
N ILE A 70 18.10 3.29 26.06
CA ILE A 70 17.11 4.37 26.00
C ILE A 70 16.97 5.00 27.40
N THR A 71 17.71 6.07 27.62
CA THR A 71 17.83 6.75 28.92
C THR A 71 16.68 7.72 29.23
N GLY A 72 15.83 8.04 28.26
CA GLY A 72 14.74 9.01 28.41
C GLY A 72 14.09 9.41 27.08
N GLU A 73 13.35 10.52 27.07
CA GLU A 73 12.95 11.20 25.83
C GLU A 73 14.18 11.75 25.09
N GLY A 74 14.17 11.72 23.76
CA GLY A 74 15.28 12.23 22.95
C GLY A 74 15.42 11.53 21.60
N THR A 75 16.59 11.69 20.99
CA THR A 75 16.99 10.99 19.76
C THR A 75 18.17 10.07 20.04
N PHE A 76 18.08 8.83 19.56
CA PHE A 76 19.04 7.75 19.80
C PHE A 76 19.44 7.13 18.47
N GLU A 77 20.74 6.94 18.25
CA GLU A 77 21.24 6.24 17.07
C GLU A 77 21.15 4.72 17.29
N VAL A 78 20.36 4.05 16.45
CA VAL A 78 20.12 2.60 16.50
C VAL A 78 20.57 2.01 15.17
N GLY A 79 21.73 1.34 15.19
CA GLY A 79 22.37 0.85 13.98
C GLY A 79 22.77 2.00 13.05
N SER A 80 22.02 2.19 11.96
CA SER A 80 22.21 3.27 10.99
C SER A 80 21.09 4.32 10.97
N ALA A 81 20.10 4.23 11.86
CA ALA A 81 18.94 5.13 11.89
C ALA A 81 18.84 5.94 13.20
N THR A 82 18.45 7.20 13.07
CA THR A 82 18.14 8.09 14.19
C THR A 82 16.69 7.89 14.66
N VAL A 83 16.50 7.09 15.71
CA VAL A 83 15.20 6.85 16.35
C VAL A 83 14.88 8.02 17.30
N ARG A 84 13.62 8.48 17.34
CA ARG A 84 13.16 9.45 18.35
C ARG A 84 12.23 8.77 19.37
N ILE A 85 12.37 9.14 20.63
CA ILE A 85 11.55 8.70 21.77
C ILE A 85 10.85 9.91 22.39
N ALA A 86 9.55 9.80 22.68
CA ALA A 86 8.75 10.77 23.43
C ALA A 86 7.79 10.06 24.39
N ASP A 87 7.05 10.82 25.21
CA ASP A 87 6.08 10.34 26.20
C ASP A 87 6.68 9.32 27.17
N PHE A 88 7.97 9.48 27.49
CA PHE A 88 8.76 8.47 28.21
C PHE A 88 8.54 8.55 29.71
N GLU A 89 7.83 7.57 30.26
CA GLU A 89 7.51 7.46 31.68
C GLU A 89 8.05 6.13 32.24
N ARG A 90 8.84 6.21 33.32
CA ARG A 90 9.26 5.07 34.14
C ARG A 90 8.47 5.07 35.44
N SER A 91 7.85 3.96 35.79
CA SER A 91 7.12 3.77 37.04
C SER A 91 7.42 2.39 37.66
N PRO A 92 7.11 2.16 38.95
CA PRO A 92 7.21 0.82 39.55
C PRO A 92 6.32 -0.23 38.87
N ALA A 93 5.32 0.20 38.09
CA ALA A 93 4.38 -0.67 37.39
C ALA A 93 4.74 -0.93 35.92
N GLY A 94 5.74 -0.25 35.35
CA GLY A 94 6.00 -0.34 33.91
C GLY A 94 6.87 0.78 33.33
N VAL A 95 7.23 0.62 32.07
CA VAL A 95 7.77 1.68 31.22
C VAL A 95 6.82 1.90 30.06
N ARG A 96 6.49 3.17 29.82
CA ARG A 96 5.63 3.64 28.74
C ARG A 96 6.40 4.65 27.91
N PHE A 97 6.33 4.54 26.59
CA PHE A 97 7.01 5.46 25.68
C PHE A 97 6.43 5.39 24.27
N THR A 98 6.80 6.37 23.47
CA THR A 98 6.41 6.50 22.07
C THR A 98 7.67 6.53 21.21
N ALA A 99 7.81 5.63 20.23
CA ALA A 99 8.94 5.62 19.30
C ALA A 99 8.55 6.10 17.90
N PHE A 100 9.50 6.76 17.22
CA PHE A 100 9.39 7.29 15.86
C PHE A 100 10.66 6.97 15.05
N HIS A 101 10.53 6.90 13.72
CA HIS A 101 11.64 6.69 12.77
C HIS A 101 12.44 5.40 13.01
N LEU A 102 11.74 4.30 13.27
CA LEU A 102 12.35 2.99 13.47
C LEU A 102 13.04 2.49 12.16
N PRO A 103 14.20 1.79 12.25
CA PRO A 103 14.88 1.24 11.09
C PRO A 103 13.98 0.30 10.25
N ILE A 104 14.05 0.40 8.93
CA ILE A 104 13.29 -0.46 8.01
C ILE A 104 14.16 -1.63 7.56
N GLY A 105 13.67 -2.86 7.72
CA GLY A 105 14.29 -4.07 7.16
C GLY A 105 15.30 -4.78 8.07
N GLU A 106 15.51 -4.30 9.30
CA GLU A 106 16.18 -5.03 10.37
C GLU A 106 15.15 -5.53 11.40
N GLU A 107 15.45 -6.64 12.07
CA GLU A 107 14.66 -7.11 13.22
C GLU A 107 14.94 -6.19 14.41
N LEU A 108 13.88 -5.66 15.04
CA LEU A 108 14.01 -4.73 16.17
C LEU A 108 13.76 -5.47 17.48
N GLN A 109 14.82 -5.60 18.26
CA GLN A 109 14.86 -6.16 19.59
C GLN A 109 14.71 -5.04 20.60
N PHE A 110 13.53 -4.93 21.19
CA PHE A 110 13.35 -4.16 22.41
C PHE A 110 13.62 -5.13 23.58
N GLU A 111 14.49 -4.73 24.50
CA GLU A 111 14.79 -5.49 25.69
C GLU A 111 14.53 -4.62 26.90
N VAL A 112 13.74 -5.13 27.85
CA VAL A 112 13.47 -4.42 29.10
C VAL A 112 13.96 -5.28 30.26
N THR A 113 15.02 -4.81 30.91
CA THR A 113 15.66 -5.49 32.03
C THR A 113 15.27 -4.80 33.33
N VAL A 114 14.64 -5.54 34.22
CA VAL A 114 14.28 -5.10 35.56
C VAL A 114 15.39 -5.53 36.51
N THR A 115 16.24 -4.59 36.95
CA THR A 115 17.32 -4.93 37.88
C THR A 115 16.79 -4.92 39.32
N GLU A 116 16.28 -6.06 39.78
CA GLU A 116 16.07 -6.25 41.22
C GLU A 116 17.41 -6.34 41.98
N GLY A 117 17.39 -5.99 43.27
CA GLY A 117 18.54 -6.04 44.17
C GLY A 117 19.15 -7.43 44.43
N ARG A 118 18.76 -8.47 43.68
CA ARG A 118 19.44 -9.79 43.64
C ARG A 118 19.35 -10.47 42.26
N SER A 119 20.53 -10.75 41.71
CA SER A 119 20.81 -11.69 40.60
C SER A 119 20.15 -11.37 39.25
N ALA A 120 20.90 -10.69 38.38
CA ALA A 120 20.52 -10.39 37.00
C ALA A 120 20.52 -11.65 36.10
N SER A 121 19.42 -12.40 36.09
CA SER A 121 19.19 -13.52 35.15
C SER A 121 17.94 -13.39 34.28
N ASP A 122 16.98 -12.56 34.68
CA ASP A 122 15.63 -12.58 34.11
C ASP A 122 15.40 -11.37 33.19
N ALA A 123 16.29 -11.21 32.21
CA ALA A 123 16.10 -10.27 31.11
C ALA A 123 15.05 -10.81 30.13
N VAL A 124 14.00 -10.02 29.85
CA VAL A 124 12.93 -10.40 28.94
C VAL A 124 13.14 -9.65 27.62
N SER A 125 13.80 -10.32 26.68
CA SER A 125 13.97 -9.84 25.31
C SER A 125 12.74 -10.16 24.45
N PHE A 126 12.32 -9.20 23.62
CA PHE A 126 11.23 -9.42 22.66
C PHE A 126 11.60 -8.95 21.25
N LEU A 127 11.22 -9.77 20.28
CA LEU A 127 11.42 -9.53 18.85
C LEU A 127 10.20 -8.80 18.31
N ALA A 128 10.33 -7.53 17.96
CA ALA A 128 9.31 -6.74 17.29
C ALA A 128 9.68 -6.59 15.80
N SER A 129 9.05 -7.37 14.94
CA SER A 129 9.15 -7.16 13.49
C SER A 129 8.22 -6.02 13.07
N ALA A 130 8.78 -4.90 12.64
CA ALA A 130 8.02 -3.82 12.02
C ALA A 130 7.74 -4.17 10.55
N GLU A 131 6.59 -4.78 10.27
CA GLU A 131 6.19 -5.05 8.89
C GLU A 131 5.96 -3.75 8.09
N ARG A 132 6.14 -3.87 6.77
CA ARG A 132 6.23 -2.77 5.80
C ARG A 132 4.92 -1.98 5.67
N GLY A 133 4.69 -1.04 6.57
CA GLY A 133 3.41 -0.34 6.68
C GLY A 133 3.10 0.65 5.55
N LEU A 134 1.87 1.17 5.62
CA LEU A 134 1.23 1.97 4.57
C LEU A 134 1.95 3.32 4.34
N TYR A 135 2.57 3.48 3.18
CA TYR A 135 3.07 4.76 2.69
C TYR A 135 1.88 5.67 2.30
N LEU A 136 1.61 6.70 3.11
CA LEU A 136 0.52 7.65 2.89
C LEU A 136 0.81 8.74 1.85
N GLY A 137 2.08 8.83 1.40
CA GLY A 137 2.54 9.79 0.41
C GLY A 137 3.59 10.75 0.95
N SER A 138 4.30 11.43 0.04
CA SER A 138 5.38 12.38 0.36
C SER A 138 4.91 13.82 0.56
N GLY A 139 3.69 14.17 0.15
CA GLY A 139 3.20 15.54 0.12
C GLY A 139 3.86 16.44 -0.94
N LYS A 140 4.70 15.89 -1.83
CA LYS A 140 5.48 16.62 -2.87
C LYS A 140 4.62 17.58 -3.70
N ASP A 141 3.39 17.19 -4.03
CA ASP A 141 2.51 17.96 -4.89
C ASP A 141 1.68 19.02 -4.14
N GLY A 142 1.90 19.17 -2.83
CA GLY A 142 1.32 20.23 -2.01
C GLY A 142 -0.19 20.11 -1.76
N ASP A 143 -0.79 21.20 -1.32
CA ASP A 143 -2.24 21.31 -1.07
C ASP A 143 -2.99 21.59 -2.37
N VAL A 144 -4.06 20.84 -2.64
CA VAL A 144 -4.89 21.00 -3.85
C VAL A 144 -6.38 21.10 -3.52
N THR A 145 -7.08 21.96 -4.26
CA THR A 145 -8.55 22.05 -4.25
C THR A 145 -9.09 21.79 -5.65
N ILE A 146 -10.07 20.90 -5.76
CA ILE A 146 -10.76 20.54 -6.99
C ILE A 146 -12.17 21.16 -6.93
N ASP A 147 -12.39 22.19 -7.74
CA ASP A 147 -13.63 22.96 -7.83
C ASP A 147 -14.38 22.85 -9.17
N GLU A 148 -13.82 22.09 -10.12
CA GLU A 148 -14.48 21.73 -11.38
C GLU A 148 -14.67 20.22 -11.55
N ALA A 149 -15.55 19.84 -12.48
CA ALA A 149 -15.93 18.46 -12.71
C ALA A 149 -15.09 17.77 -13.80
N GLY A 150 -14.71 16.52 -13.56
CA GLY A 150 -13.99 15.69 -14.52
C GLY A 150 -12.47 15.89 -14.54
N VAL A 151 -11.88 16.39 -13.45
CA VAL A 151 -10.42 16.55 -13.35
C VAL A 151 -9.74 15.19 -13.38
N VAL A 152 -8.80 15.03 -14.32
CA VAL A 152 -7.92 13.87 -14.42
C VAL A 152 -6.61 14.18 -13.69
N VAL A 153 -6.40 13.53 -12.55
CA VAL A 153 -5.22 13.75 -11.69
C VAL A 153 -3.99 12.94 -12.11
N ASN A 154 -4.19 11.90 -12.91
CA ASN A 154 -3.13 10.98 -13.34
C ASN A 154 -2.59 11.34 -14.73
N ALA A 155 -1.27 11.22 -14.92
CA ALA A 155 -0.68 11.01 -16.23
C ALA A 155 -0.59 9.50 -16.53
N TYR A 156 -0.73 9.11 -17.79
CA TYR A 156 -0.75 7.71 -18.21
C TYR A 156 0.14 7.50 -19.43
N THR A 157 0.89 6.41 -19.41
CA THR A 157 1.68 5.92 -20.54
C THR A 157 1.73 4.38 -20.49
N HIS A 158 2.46 3.75 -21.39
CA HIS A 158 2.66 2.30 -21.37
C HIS A 158 4.08 1.92 -21.75
N LEU A 159 4.52 0.75 -21.32
CA LEU A 159 5.83 0.20 -21.69
C LEU A 159 5.86 -0.18 -23.17
N VAL A 160 6.93 0.18 -23.88
CA VAL A 160 7.15 -0.20 -25.29
C VAL A 160 7.75 -1.61 -25.48
N GLY A 161 7.97 -2.33 -24.37
CA GLY A 161 8.49 -3.69 -24.34
C GLY A 161 8.55 -4.23 -22.91
N ASN A 162 9.00 -5.47 -22.75
CA ASN A 162 9.06 -6.12 -21.43
C ASN A 162 10.11 -5.44 -20.54
N ALA A 163 9.73 -5.14 -19.30
CA ALA A 163 10.65 -4.67 -18.25
C ALA A 163 10.95 -5.84 -17.29
N ASN A 164 12.16 -6.36 -17.34
CA ASN A 164 12.53 -7.57 -16.60
C ASN A 164 12.76 -7.31 -15.11
N ALA A 165 12.50 -8.32 -14.26
CA ALA A 165 12.94 -8.30 -12.87
C ALA A 165 14.45 -7.98 -12.76
N GLY A 166 14.82 -7.16 -11.79
CA GLY A 166 16.17 -6.62 -11.63
C GLY A 166 16.52 -5.43 -12.52
N ALA A 167 15.65 -5.01 -13.46
CA ALA A 167 15.85 -3.76 -14.21
C ALA A 167 15.53 -2.55 -13.32
N ASN A 168 16.36 -1.51 -13.40
CA ASN A 168 16.19 -0.22 -12.75
C ASN A 168 15.86 0.91 -13.75
N ALA A 169 15.60 0.58 -15.01
CA ALA A 169 15.18 1.51 -16.04
C ALA A 169 14.12 0.87 -16.91
N ILE A 170 13.07 1.63 -17.23
CA ILE A 170 11.96 1.22 -18.09
C ILE A 170 11.77 2.23 -19.22
N VAL A 171 11.37 1.77 -20.40
CA VAL A 171 11.12 2.64 -21.56
C VAL A 171 9.61 2.70 -21.82
N VAL A 172 9.08 3.91 -21.91
CA VAL A 172 7.65 4.19 -22.12
C VAL A 172 7.41 4.86 -23.47
N GLU A 173 6.18 4.84 -23.97
CA GLU A 173 5.83 5.47 -25.26
C GLU A 173 5.94 7.00 -25.22
N ASP A 174 5.53 7.60 -24.10
CA ASP A 174 5.61 9.03 -23.84
C ASP A 174 5.80 9.27 -22.33
N ALA A 175 6.81 10.03 -21.94
CA ALA A 175 7.07 10.41 -20.56
C ALA A 175 6.73 11.89 -20.24
N SER A 176 6.13 12.64 -21.17
CA SER A 176 5.90 14.09 -21.02
C SER A 176 5.00 14.52 -19.86
N GLY A 177 4.25 13.58 -19.25
CA GLY A 177 3.45 13.79 -18.05
C GLY A 177 4.12 13.37 -16.72
N PHE A 178 5.43 13.08 -16.75
CA PHE A 178 6.21 12.59 -15.61
C PHE A 178 7.42 13.51 -15.36
N GLU A 179 7.78 13.68 -14.10
CA GLU A 179 8.87 14.56 -13.65
C GLU A 179 9.74 13.86 -12.60
N ASP A 180 10.95 14.38 -12.38
CA ASP A 180 11.87 13.85 -11.37
C ASP A 180 11.26 13.92 -9.95
N GLY A 181 11.42 12.84 -9.19
CA GLY A 181 10.88 12.68 -7.85
C GLY A 181 9.40 12.25 -7.79
N ASP A 182 8.75 11.98 -8.93
CA ASP A 182 7.38 11.45 -8.95
C ASP A 182 7.28 10.03 -8.36
N GLU A 183 6.06 9.65 -7.95
CA GLU A 183 5.69 8.25 -7.75
C GLU A 183 4.95 7.73 -8.99
N ILE A 184 5.20 6.48 -9.37
CA ILE A 184 4.48 5.78 -10.42
C ILE A 184 3.88 4.46 -9.92
N LEU A 185 2.73 4.10 -10.49
CA LEU A 185 2.17 2.76 -10.46
C LEU A 185 2.45 2.09 -11.82
N ILE A 186 3.21 1.00 -11.79
CA ILE A 186 3.39 0.09 -12.92
C ILE A 186 2.32 -1.01 -12.77
N LEU A 187 1.46 -1.20 -13.77
CA LEU A 187 0.32 -2.11 -13.70
C LEU A 187 0.21 -2.94 -14.98
N GLN A 188 0.46 -4.25 -14.88
CA GLN A 188 0.17 -5.18 -15.97
C GLN A 188 -1.35 -5.29 -16.10
N SER A 189 -1.89 -4.62 -17.11
CA SER A 189 -3.32 -4.38 -17.26
C SER A 189 -3.99 -5.46 -18.09
N ALA A 190 -3.38 -5.80 -19.23
CA ALA A 190 -3.83 -6.90 -20.08
C ALA A 190 -2.73 -7.96 -20.17
N ALA A 191 -3.10 -9.22 -19.98
CA ALA A 191 -2.27 -10.43 -20.03
C ALA A 191 -3.17 -11.68 -19.94
N PRO A 192 -2.72 -12.86 -20.38
CA PRO A 192 -3.30 -14.16 -20.01
C PRO A 192 -3.49 -14.31 -18.50
N GLU A 193 -4.45 -15.12 -18.05
CA GLU A 193 -4.74 -15.35 -16.62
C GLU A 193 -3.53 -15.81 -15.80
N THR A 194 -2.59 -16.55 -16.40
CA THR A 194 -1.35 -17.00 -15.75
C THR A 194 -0.27 -15.93 -15.64
N GLU A 195 -0.46 -14.78 -16.29
CA GLU A 195 0.53 -13.71 -16.43
C GLU A 195 -0.02 -12.36 -15.90
N ILE A 196 -1.31 -12.25 -15.58
CA ILE A 196 -1.97 -11.01 -15.13
C ILE A 196 -1.87 -10.78 -13.61
N GLY A 197 -2.10 -9.54 -13.18
CA GLY A 197 -2.30 -9.19 -11.76
C GLY A 197 -1.08 -8.59 -11.06
N PHE A 198 0.05 -8.48 -11.75
CA PHE A 198 1.25 -7.82 -11.23
C PHE A 198 1.11 -6.30 -11.26
N PHE A 199 1.46 -5.68 -10.13
CA PHE A 199 1.58 -4.23 -10.00
C PHE A 199 2.70 -3.85 -9.04
N ALA A 200 3.30 -2.68 -9.21
CA ALA A 200 4.34 -2.15 -8.34
C ALA A 200 4.27 -0.62 -8.22
N PHE A 201 4.55 -0.09 -7.03
CA PHE A 201 4.73 1.35 -6.81
C PHE A 201 6.23 1.68 -6.69
N HIS A 202 6.70 2.62 -7.50
CA HIS A 202 8.06 3.15 -7.44
C HIS A 202 8.00 4.65 -7.14
N GLN A 203 8.71 5.07 -6.10
CA GLN A 203 8.87 6.46 -5.69
C GLN A 203 10.16 7.03 -6.29
N GLY A 204 10.29 8.35 -6.33
CA GLY A 204 11.56 9.01 -6.61
C GLY A 204 12.11 8.76 -8.01
N ILE A 205 11.24 8.61 -9.02
CA ILE A 205 11.70 8.31 -10.38
C ILE A 205 12.54 9.45 -10.96
N GLU A 206 13.44 9.12 -11.89
CA GLU A 206 14.13 10.11 -12.74
C GLU A 206 13.67 9.94 -14.20
N VAL A 207 13.46 11.03 -14.93
CA VAL A 207 12.92 11.02 -16.30
C VAL A 207 13.94 11.58 -17.29
N SER A 208 14.33 10.77 -18.28
CA SER A 208 15.26 11.18 -19.34
C SER A 208 14.74 10.75 -20.70
N ALA A 209 14.25 11.73 -21.47
CA ALA A 209 13.40 11.50 -22.64
C ALA A 209 12.28 10.51 -22.28
N ASN A 210 12.15 9.40 -23.01
CA ASN A 210 11.16 8.35 -22.77
C ASN A 210 11.65 7.19 -21.87
N THR A 211 12.76 7.39 -21.15
CA THR A 211 13.28 6.42 -20.17
C THR A 211 12.97 6.92 -18.76
N ILE A 212 12.39 6.05 -17.94
CA ILE A 212 12.16 6.29 -16.52
C ILE A 212 13.14 5.41 -15.73
N THR A 213 14.00 6.02 -14.92
CA THR A 213 14.89 5.34 -13.97
C THR A 213 14.17 5.17 -12.64
N LEU A 214 14.39 4.02 -11.99
CA LEU A 214 13.76 3.64 -10.73
C LEU A 214 14.84 3.55 -9.63
N GLU A 215 14.60 4.17 -8.46
CA GLU A 215 15.50 4.06 -7.30
C GLU A 215 15.75 2.61 -6.86
N ARG A 216 14.68 1.79 -6.94
CA ARG A 216 14.70 0.36 -6.64
C ARG A 216 14.44 -0.42 -7.93
N PRO A 217 15.22 -1.48 -8.22
CA PRO A 217 14.93 -2.40 -9.32
C PRO A 217 13.54 -3.04 -9.21
N LEU A 218 13.02 -3.53 -10.34
CA LEU A 218 11.77 -4.27 -10.39
C LEU A 218 11.88 -5.64 -9.69
N ASP A 219 10.98 -5.93 -8.76
CA ASP A 219 10.89 -7.25 -8.10
C ASP A 219 10.31 -8.33 -9.04
N HIS A 220 9.61 -7.94 -10.10
CA HIS A 220 8.93 -8.82 -11.05
C HIS A 220 9.08 -8.34 -12.50
N THR A 221 8.96 -9.26 -13.47
CA THR A 221 8.97 -8.94 -14.91
C THR A 221 7.60 -8.48 -15.37
N PHE A 222 7.51 -7.26 -15.89
CA PHE A 222 6.30 -6.71 -16.51
C PHE A 222 6.33 -6.92 -18.02
N LEU A 223 5.24 -7.47 -18.58
CA LEU A 223 5.12 -7.82 -19.98
C LEU A 223 4.35 -6.73 -20.76
N SER A 224 4.89 -6.33 -21.91
CA SER A 224 4.32 -5.29 -22.78
C SER A 224 4.73 -5.46 -24.26
N ASP A 225 4.97 -6.70 -24.69
CA ASP A 225 5.44 -7.05 -26.03
C ASP A 225 4.31 -7.33 -27.04
N ARG A 226 3.03 -7.29 -26.62
CA ARG A 226 1.88 -7.63 -27.48
C ARG A 226 0.67 -6.74 -27.18
N ILE A 227 0.61 -5.58 -27.84
CA ILE A 227 -0.43 -4.56 -27.64
C ILE A 227 -1.81 -4.94 -28.24
N GLY A 228 -1.93 -6.05 -28.98
CA GLY A 228 -3.21 -6.49 -29.52
C GLY A 228 -3.25 -7.93 -30.03
N GLY A 229 -4.42 -8.33 -30.51
CA GLY A 229 -4.75 -9.72 -30.79
C GLY A 229 -5.28 -10.44 -29.54
N ASN A 230 -5.47 -11.76 -29.62
CA ASN A 230 -5.77 -12.58 -28.45
C ASN A 230 -4.53 -12.61 -27.53
N ASP A 231 -4.76 -12.79 -26.23
CA ASP A 231 -3.71 -12.83 -25.19
C ASP A 231 -2.82 -11.56 -25.14
N PRO A 232 -3.37 -10.32 -25.27
CA PRO A 232 -2.57 -9.10 -25.26
C PRO A 232 -1.74 -9.01 -23.98
N ARG A 233 -0.51 -8.49 -24.07
CA ARG A 233 0.38 -8.24 -22.94
C ARG A 233 0.75 -6.77 -22.94
N ILE A 234 0.22 -6.05 -21.95
CA ILE A 234 0.22 -4.59 -21.88
C ILE A 234 0.41 -4.17 -20.43
N THR A 235 1.50 -3.46 -20.18
CA THR A 235 1.77 -2.82 -18.89
C THR A 235 1.66 -1.31 -19.05
N GLN A 236 0.72 -0.70 -18.32
CA GLN A 236 0.62 0.75 -18.23
C GLN A 236 1.47 1.29 -17.07
N VAL A 237 1.95 2.51 -17.22
CA VAL A 237 2.67 3.26 -16.19
C VAL A 237 1.87 4.54 -15.92
N ILE A 238 1.58 4.80 -14.65
CA ILE A 238 0.62 5.82 -14.21
C ILE A 238 1.30 6.70 -13.18
N LYS A 239 1.37 8.02 -13.38
CA LYS A 239 1.83 8.97 -12.34
C LYS A 239 0.85 8.94 -11.18
N VAL A 240 1.35 8.83 -9.95
CA VAL A 240 0.58 8.84 -8.71
C VAL A 240 0.89 10.14 -7.97
N PRO A 241 0.02 11.16 -8.05
CA PRO A 241 0.22 12.39 -7.30
C PRO A 241 0.27 12.13 -5.79
N ASN A 242 1.12 12.88 -5.10
CA ASN A 242 1.39 12.80 -3.68
C ASN A 242 1.03 14.15 -3.04
N TYR A 243 -0.26 14.38 -2.80
CA TYR A 243 -0.75 15.62 -2.21
C TYR A 243 -0.47 15.68 -0.70
N HIS A 244 -0.29 16.88 -0.18
CA HIS A 244 -0.23 17.16 1.25
C HIS A 244 -1.66 17.11 1.84
N THR A 245 -2.56 17.97 1.33
CA THR A 245 -4.02 17.85 1.47
C THR A 245 -4.73 17.89 0.12
N LEU A 246 -5.89 17.26 0.02
CA LEU A 246 -6.76 17.28 -1.16
C LEU A 246 -8.20 17.59 -0.73
N THR A 247 -8.77 18.67 -1.26
CA THR A 247 -10.20 19.00 -1.08
C THR A 247 -10.95 18.88 -2.41
N VAL A 248 -11.93 17.99 -2.49
CA VAL A 248 -12.91 17.93 -3.59
C VAL A 248 -14.16 18.66 -3.15
N THR A 249 -14.42 19.83 -3.74
CA THR A 249 -15.57 20.67 -3.36
C THR A 249 -16.90 20.09 -3.86
N GLN A 250 -18.02 20.71 -3.47
CA GLN A 250 -19.38 20.35 -3.95
C GLN A 250 -19.58 20.44 -5.47
N PHE A 251 -18.68 21.12 -6.20
CA PHE A 251 -18.65 21.21 -7.67
C PHE A 251 -17.54 20.35 -8.29
N GLY A 252 -16.59 19.90 -7.46
CA GLY A 252 -15.41 19.15 -7.85
C GLY A 252 -15.72 17.70 -8.19
N SER A 253 -15.05 17.16 -9.21
CA SER A 253 -14.90 15.71 -9.30
C SER A 253 -13.59 15.25 -9.92
N VAL A 254 -13.02 14.21 -9.33
CA VAL A 254 -11.81 13.52 -9.77
C VAL A 254 -12.20 12.25 -10.53
N THR A 255 -11.61 12.06 -11.70
CA THR A 255 -11.75 10.87 -12.55
C THR A 255 -10.41 10.53 -13.21
N GLY A 256 -10.44 9.56 -14.13
CA GLY A 256 -9.27 9.12 -14.89
C GLY A 256 -9.50 9.14 -16.40
N LYS A 257 -8.41 8.98 -17.15
CA LYS A 257 -8.48 8.71 -18.60
C LYS A 257 -9.23 7.39 -18.82
N ALA A 258 -10.17 7.37 -19.76
CA ALA A 258 -10.83 6.13 -20.18
C ALA A 258 -9.85 5.16 -20.87
N TRP A 259 -9.98 3.87 -20.62
CA TRP A 259 -9.16 2.82 -21.22
C TRP A 259 -9.24 2.86 -22.75
N ASP A 260 -8.11 3.11 -23.41
CA ASP A 260 -7.99 3.22 -24.86
C ASP A 260 -7.54 1.93 -25.56
N GLY A 261 -7.20 0.89 -24.78
CA GLY A 261 -6.57 -0.34 -25.24
C GLY A 261 -5.12 -0.48 -24.78
N GLN A 262 -4.48 0.59 -24.32
CA GLN A 262 -3.08 0.61 -23.87
C GLN A 262 -2.91 1.19 -22.45
N SER A 263 -3.75 2.16 -22.08
CA SER A 263 -3.63 2.92 -20.82
C SER A 263 -4.97 3.53 -20.38
N GLY A 264 -5.09 3.84 -19.09
CA GLY A 264 -6.30 4.42 -18.48
C GLY A 264 -7.07 3.43 -17.59
N GLY A 265 -8.29 3.82 -17.22
CA GLY A 265 -9.21 3.02 -16.38
C GLY A 265 -8.89 3.00 -14.89
N VAL A 266 -7.83 3.69 -14.47
CA VAL A 266 -7.36 3.75 -13.07
C VAL A 266 -7.39 5.20 -12.59
N VAL A 267 -7.79 5.41 -11.34
CA VAL A 267 -7.58 6.66 -10.59
C VAL A 267 -6.70 6.33 -9.39
N ALA A 268 -5.56 6.98 -9.26
CA ALA A 268 -4.58 6.70 -8.20
C ALA A 268 -3.89 7.98 -7.72
N PHE A 269 -3.90 8.23 -6.42
CA PHE A 269 -3.18 9.35 -5.80
C PHE A 269 -2.97 9.01 -4.32
N ARG A 270 -2.14 9.81 -3.65
CA ARG A 270 -1.88 9.78 -2.22
C ARG A 270 -2.19 11.13 -1.60
N VAL A 271 -2.53 11.11 -0.32
CA VAL A 271 -2.81 12.30 0.49
C VAL A 271 -2.18 12.08 1.85
N GLN A 272 -1.18 12.90 2.18
CA GLN A 272 -0.35 12.71 3.37
C GLN A 272 -1.11 13.04 4.67
N GLU A 273 -1.85 14.15 4.69
CA GLU A 273 -2.59 14.61 5.87
C GLU A 273 -4.11 14.38 5.74
N THR A 274 -4.79 15.18 4.92
CA THR A 274 -6.27 15.25 4.92
C THR A 274 -6.87 15.21 3.52
N LEU A 275 -7.74 14.22 3.29
CA LEU A 275 -8.66 14.16 2.15
C LEU A 275 -10.05 14.65 2.57
N THR A 276 -10.47 15.81 2.08
CA THR A 276 -11.82 16.35 2.25
C THR A 276 -12.64 16.11 0.99
N ILE A 277 -13.82 15.52 1.13
CA ILE A 277 -14.81 15.45 0.05
C ILE A 277 -16.07 16.15 0.56
N GLU A 278 -16.38 17.32 0.00
CA GLU A 278 -17.58 18.07 0.33
C GLU A 278 -18.85 17.37 -0.19
N ARG A 279 -20.00 17.87 0.25
CA ARG A 279 -21.30 17.34 -0.18
C ARG A 279 -21.46 17.46 -1.70
N ASN A 280 -21.64 16.32 -2.38
CA ASN A 280 -21.68 16.14 -3.84
C ASN A 280 -20.31 16.15 -4.55
N GLY A 281 -19.19 16.40 -3.86
CA GLY A 281 -17.87 16.12 -4.39
C GLY A 281 -17.72 14.62 -4.69
N LEU A 282 -17.03 14.28 -5.78
CA LEU A 282 -16.97 12.91 -6.29
C LEU A 282 -15.55 12.49 -6.69
N ILE A 283 -15.16 11.28 -6.32
CA ILE A 283 -13.99 10.59 -6.87
C ILE A 283 -14.51 9.30 -7.50
N THR A 284 -14.27 9.09 -8.80
CA THR A 284 -14.91 7.98 -9.53
C THR A 284 -14.04 7.40 -10.64
N ALA A 285 -13.97 6.07 -10.69
CA ALA A 285 -13.48 5.30 -11.84
C ALA A 285 -14.63 4.60 -12.59
N SER A 286 -15.86 5.11 -12.45
CA SER A 286 -17.03 4.53 -13.11
C SER A 286 -16.96 4.71 -14.62
N ALA A 287 -17.23 3.65 -15.38
CA ALA A 287 -17.29 3.62 -16.85
C ALA A 287 -16.00 4.03 -17.61
N ILE A 288 -14.85 4.17 -16.94
CA ILE A 288 -13.55 4.44 -17.57
C ILE A 288 -12.68 3.18 -17.79
N GLY A 289 -13.11 2.01 -17.30
CA GLY A 289 -12.41 0.73 -17.51
C GLY A 289 -12.61 0.13 -18.90
N TYR A 290 -12.41 -1.19 -19.01
CA TYR A 290 -12.54 -1.96 -20.27
C TYR A 290 -13.77 -1.62 -21.11
N ARG A 291 -13.57 -1.50 -22.43
CA ARG A 291 -14.62 -1.02 -23.33
C ARG A 291 -15.73 -2.06 -23.51
N GLY A 292 -16.97 -1.57 -23.51
CA GLY A 292 -18.15 -2.39 -23.74
C GLY A 292 -18.19 -2.98 -25.16
N GLY A 293 -18.92 -4.09 -25.31
CA GLY A 293 -19.10 -4.75 -26.60
C GLY A 293 -19.96 -3.92 -27.56
N ALA A 294 -19.64 -4.00 -28.85
CA ALA A 294 -20.39 -3.29 -29.89
C ALA A 294 -21.62 -4.09 -30.37
N ALA A 295 -22.75 -3.40 -30.54
CA ALA A 295 -23.89 -3.94 -31.26
C ALA A 295 -23.53 -4.21 -32.72
N VAL A 296 -24.09 -5.28 -33.30
CA VAL A 296 -24.01 -5.55 -34.74
C VAL A 296 -25.39 -5.27 -35.37
N PRO A 297 -25.46 -4.66 -36.56
CA PRO A 297 -26.73 -4.27 -37.18
C PRO A 297 -27.47 -5.42 -37.88
N GLU A 298 -26.84 -6.59 -38.00
CA GLU A 298 -27.41 -7.79 -38.64
C GLU A 298 -28.09 -8.71 -37.62
N GLN A 299 -28.88 -9.70 -38.09
CA GLN A 299 -29.48 -10.74 -37.23
C GLN A 299 -28.43 -11.75 -36.73
N GLY A 300 -27.50 -11.26 -35.90
CA GLY A 300 -26.38 -12.02 -35.33
C GLY A 300 -26.20 -11.75 -33.84
N LYS A 301 -25.20 -12.41 -33.25
CA LYS A 301 -24.82 -12.15 -31.86
C LYS A 301 -24.09 -10.81 -31.80
N GLY A 302 -24.40 -9.98 -30.80
CA GLY A 302 -23.61 -8.81 -30.45
C GLY A 302 -22.15 -9.18 -30.17
N ARG A 303 -21.25 -8.19 -30.22
CA ARG A 303 -19.85 -8.42 -29.88
C ARG A 303 -19.66 -8.39 -28.35
N GLN A 304 -18.77 -9.23 -27.86
CA GLN A 304 -18.28 -9.20 -26.48
C GLN A 304 -17.57 -7.86 -26.19
N GLY A 305 -17.57 -7.45 -24.93
CA GLY A 305 -16.70 -6.39 -24.41
C GLY A 305 -15.26 -6.87 -24.18
N GLU A 306 -14.37 -5.91 -23.94
CA GLU A 306 -12.98 -6.16 -23.58
C GLU A 306 -12.84 -6.75 -22.18
N SER A 307 -11.71 -7.42 -21.94
CA SER A 307 -11.28 -7.94 -20.66
C SER A 307 -9.75 -7.92 -20.53
N PHE A 308 -9.23 -8.41 -19.40
CA PHE A 308 -7.79 -8.49 -19.18
C PHE A 308 -7.08 -9.46 -20.15
N ALA A 309 -7.75 -10.52 -20.60
CA ALA A 309 -7.18 -11.54 -21.49
C ALA A 309 -7.61 -11.40 -22.96
N HIS A 310 -8.65 -10.61 -23.26
CA HIS A 310 -9.23 -10.52 -24.60
C HIS A 310 -9.61 -9.08 -25.00
N PRO A 311 -9.29 -8.62 -26.22
CA PRO A 311 -9.67 -7.30 -26.74
C PRO A 311 -11.16 -7.22 -27.16
N GLY A 312 -12.01 -8.10 -26.62
CA GLY A 312 -13.42 -8.19 -26.96
C GLY A 312 -13.69 -8.43 -28.45
N GLY A 313 -14.78 -7.86 -28.96
CA GLY A 313 -15.04 -7.77 -30.40
C GLY A 313 -15.53 -9.06 -31.10
N LEU A 314 -15.34 -10.24 -30.49
CA LEU A 314 -15.90 -11.51 -30.96
C LEU A 314 -17.43 -11.52 -30.86
N GLN A 315 -18.12 -12.02 -31.89
CA GLN A 315 -19.59 -12.20 -31.84
C GLN A 315 -19.95 -13.42 -30.97
N ALA A 316 -20.28 -13.21 -29.70
CA ALA A 316 -20.79 -14.25 -28.81
C ALA A 316 -21.79 -13.67 -27.82
N ILE A 317 -22.73 -14.50 -27.36
CA ILE A 317 -23.67 -14.16 -26.29
C ILE A 317 -23.05 -14.35 -24.90
N ASP A 318 -22.07 -15.24 -24.81
CA ASP A 318 -21.39 -15.58 -23.58
C ASP A 318 -20.36 -14.48 -23.24
N PRO A 319 -20.21 -14.13 -21.95
CA PRO A 319 -19.12 -13.28 -21.49
C PRO A 319 -17.77 -14.00 -21.67
N ASN A 320 -16.70 -13.20 -21.72
CA ASN A 320 -15.32 -13.69 -21.62
C ASN A 320 -14.79 -13.43 -20.19
N ASP A 321 -13.47 -13.37 -20.03
CA ASP A 321 -12.72 -13.30 -18.79
C ASP A 321 -12.86 -11.93 -18.06
N GLY A 322 -14.10 -11.51 -17.78
CA GLY A 322 -14.45 -10.23 -17.17
C GLY A 322 -15.21 -9.27 -18.10
N GLY A 323 -15.14 -9.47 -19.41
CA GLY A 323 -15.88 -8.70 -20.40
C GLY A 323 -17.31 -9.21 -20.60
N GLY A 324 -18.26 -8.29 -20.75
CA GLY A 324 -19.67 -8.62 -20.96
C GLY A 324 -19.90 -9.35 -22.29
N GLY A 325 -20.80 -10.34 -22.29
CA GLY A 325 -21.26 -11.00 -23.51
C GLY A 325 -22.07 -10.06 -24.40
N GLY A 326 -22.14 -10.38 -25.70
CA GLY A 326 -22.99 -9.67 -26.65
C GLY A 326 -24.48 -9.97 -26.48
N GLY A 327 -25.34 -9.09 -26.97
CA GLY A 327 -26.79 -9.35 -27.01
C GLY A 327 -27.14 -10.47 -28.01
N GLU A 328 -28.17 -11.25 -27.72
CA GLU A 328 -28.82 -12.09 -28.74
C GLU A 328 -29.76 -11.20 -29.58
N ALA A 329 -29.79 -11.41 -30.90
CA ALA A 329 -30.79 -10.77 -31.75
C ALA A 329 -32.19 -11.27 -31.36
N GLY A 330 -33.08 -10.34 -31.00
CA GLY A 330 -34.48 -10.67 -30.73
C GLY A 330 -35.12 -11.27 -31.98
N ARG A 331 -35.62 -12.50 -31.87
CA ARG A 331 -36.47 -13.08 -32.92
C ARG A 331 -37.83 -12.40 -32.83
N GLU A 332 -38.16 -11.59 -33.82
CA GLU A 332 -39.53 -11.12 -34.02
C GLU A 332 -40.41 -12.35 -34.32
N CYS A 333 -41.54 -12.46 -33.60
CA CYS A 333 -42.52 -13.55 -33.72
C CYS A 333 -43.66 -13.17 -34.68
#